data_AF-A0A7J7DKF8-F1
#
_entry.id   AF-A0A7J7DKF8-F1
#
_cell.length_a   1.000
_cell.length_b   1.000
_cell.length_c   1.000
_cell.angle_alpha   90.00
_cell.angle_beta   90.00
_cell.angle_gamma   90.00
#
_symmetry.space_group_name_H-M   'P 1'
#
loop_
_entity.id
_entity.type
_entity.pdbx_description
1 polymer ?
#
loop_
_entity_poly.entity_id
_entity_poly.type
_entity_poly.pdbx_seq_one_letter_code
_entity_poly.pdbx_strand_id
1 'polypeptide(L)' 'MMMMMTMEGMMDKGILDDIIRRLLEGKGGKQVQLSEGEIRQLCVNARQIFLSQPILVEIHAPIRICVSVVAIYQLKYA' A
#
# COMPACT_ATOMS: atom_id res chain seq x y z
N MET A 1 22.06 -16.72 18.68
CA MET A 1 21.63 -16.35 17.31
C MET A 1 20.50 -15.34 17.46
N MET A 2 20.83 -14.03 17.47
CA MET A 2 19.84 -12.96 17.56
C MET A 2 19.31 -12.69 16.16
N MET A 3 18.03 -12.99 15.92
CA MET A 3 17.31 -12.38 14.80
C MET A 3 17.21 -10.89 15.11
N MET A 4 17.99 -10.08 14.40
CA MET A 4 17.70 -8.67 14.22
C MET A 4 16.32 -8.59 13.55
N MET A 5 15.25 -8.47 14.33
CA MET A 5 14.03 -7.87 13.84
C MET A 5 14.35 -6.39 13.71
N THR A 6 14.67 -5.95 12.49
CA THR A 6 14.68 -4.53 12.16
C THR A 6 13.34 -3.96 12.62
N MET A 7 13.39 -2.84 13.34
CA MET A 7 12.21 -2.10 13.78
C MET A 7 11.53 -1.46 12.55
N GLU A 8 10.97 -2.27 11.65
CA GLU A 8 10.27 -1.81 10.45
C GLU A 8 8.78 -1.70 10.78
N GLY A 9 8.43 -0.71 11.61
CA GLY A 9 7.13 -0.69 12.25
C GLY A 9 6.45 0.66 12.37
N MET A 10 6.94 1.69 11.68
CA MET A 10 6.17 2.94 11.54
C MET A 10 6.72 3.74 10.36
N MET A 11 6.00 3.70 9.24
CA MET A 11 6.23 4.65 8.16
C MET A 11 5.93 6.07 8.65
N ASP A 12 6.81 7.02 8.37
CA ASP A 12 6.53 8.43 8.68
C ASP A 12 5.27 8.90 7.94
N LYS A 13 4.39 9.60 8.67
CA LYS A 13 3.11 10.05 8.13
C LYS A 13 3.28 11.05 6.98
N GLY A 14 4.28 11.92 7.06
CA GLY A 14 4.60 12.88 6.00
C GLY A 14 5.02 12.19 4.70
N ILE A 15 5.83 11.14 4.80
CA ILE A 15 6.23 10.32 3.65
C ILE A 15 5.01 9.56 3.08
N LEU A 16 4.17 8.97 3.93
CA LEU A 16 2.96 8.28 3.48
C LEU A 16 2.00 9.24 2.74
N ASP A 17 1.78 10.43 3.29
CA ASP A 17 0.92 11.45 2.68
C ASP A 17 1.47 11.92 1.32
N ASP A 18 2.81 12.07 1.19
CA ASP A 18 3.46 12.40 -0.09
C ASP A 18 3.25 11.31 -1.15
N ILE A 19 3.42 10.04 -0.78
CA ILE A 19 3.17 8.91 -1.69
C ILE A 19 1.71 8.88 -2.13
N ILE A 20 0.77 9.08 -1.21
CA ILE A 20 -0.66 9.14 -1.54
C ILE A 20 -0.94 10.26 -2.54
N ARG A 21 -0.35 11.45 -2.34
CA ARG A 21 -0.49 12.57 -3.30
C ARG A 21 0.05 12.19 -4.68
N ARG A 22 1.27 11.66 -4.76
CA ARG A 22 1.87 11.22 -6.03
C ARG A 22 1.04 10.16 -6.75
N LEU A 23 0.50 9.17 -6.02
CA LEU A 23 -0.38 8.14 -6.59
C LEU A 23 -1.71 8.73 -7.11
N LEU A 24 -2.27 9.73 -6.42
CA LEU A 24 -3.49 10.42 -6.86
C LEU A 24 -3.26 11.33 -8.06
N GLU A 25 -2.05 11.86 -8.25
CA GLU A 25 -1.66 12.66 -9.42
C GLU A 25 -1.44 11.80 -10.68
N GLY A 26 -1.17 10.50 -10.52
CA GLY A 26 -1.03 9.51 -11.60
C GLY A 26 -2.33 9.22 -12.39
N LYS A 27 -3.45 9.88 -12.05
CA LYS A 27 -4.73 9.75 -12.76
C LYS A 27 -4.55 9.99 -14.27
N GLY A 28 -5.08 9.08 -15.09
CA GLY A 28 -4.98 9.13 -16.54
C GLY A 28 -3.82 8.32 -17.14
N GLY A 29 -3.22 7.38 -16.41
CA GLY A 29 -2.22 6.45 -16.92
C GLY A 29 -0.78 6.96 -16.87
N LYS A 30 -0.51 8.03 -16.10
CA LYS A 30 0.85 8.49 -15.82
C LYS A 30 1.51 7.54 -14.82
N GLN A 31 2.70 7.06 -15.16
CA GLN A 31 3.51 6.27 -14.23
C GLN A 31 3.98 7.15 -13.08
N VAL A 32 3.80 6.65 -11.86
CA VAL A 32 4.27 7.30 -10.64
C VAL A 32 5.55 6.60 -10.21
N GLN A 33 6.63 7.37 -10.02
CA GLN A 33 7.90 6.83 -9.56
C GLN A 33 7.90 6.77 -8.03
N LEU A 34 8.06 5.56 -7.50
CA LEU A 34 8.33 5.28 -6.10
C LEU A 34 9.66 4.55 -6.01
N SER A 35 10.45 4.87 -5.00
CA SER A 35 11.69 4.15 -4.69
C SER A 35 11.39 2.77 -4.10
N GLU A 36 12.35 1.84 -4.24
CA GLU A 36 12.25 0.51 -3.64
C GLU A 36 12.03 0.58 -2.11
N GLY A 37 12.70 1.52 -1.43
CA GLY A 37 12.55 1.74 0.00
C GLY A 37 11.12 2.11 0.40
N GLU A 38 10.49 3.01 -0.36
CA GLU A 38 9.09 3.41 -0.14
C GLU A 38 8.13 2.23 -0.35
N ILE A 39 8.31 1.47 -1.43
CA ILE A 39 7.49 0.29 -1.72
C ILE A 39 7.65 -0.77 -0.63
N ARG A 40 8.87 -1.04 -0.19
CA ARG A 40 9.16 -2.00 0.88
C ARG A 40 8.52 -1.57 2.20
N GLN A 41 8.62 -0.29 2.57
CA GLN A 41 7.96 0.23 3.76
C GLN A 41 6.44 0.10 3.69
N LEU A 42 5.82 0.41 2.55
CA LEU A 42 4.37 0.19 2.36
C LEU A 42 3.99 -1.27 2.59
N CYS A 43 4.71 -2.21 1.98
CA CYS A 43 4.44 -3.64 2.11
C CYS A 43 4.60 -4.13 3.55
N VAL A 44 5.68 -3.74 4.24
CA VAL A 44 5.94 -4.19 5.62
C VAL A 44 4.87 -3.63 6.57
N ASN A 45 4.56 -2.34 6.49
CA ASN A 45 3.53 -1.73 7.34
C ASN A 45 2.13 -2.29 7.04
N ALA A 46 1.76 -2.45 5.76
CA ALA A 46 0.49 -3.07 5.38
C ALA A 46 0.36 -4.51 5.90
N ARG A 47 1.44 -5.30 5.80
CA ARG A 47 1.48 -6.67 6.35
C ARG A 47 1.22 -6.68 7.85
N GLN A 48 1.83 -5.77 8.62
CA GLN A 48 1.59 -5.68 10.07
C GLN A 48 0.13 -5.34 10.37
N ILE A 49 -0.47 -4.41 9.63
CA ILE A 49 -1.89 -4.05 9.79
C ILE A 49 -2.78 -5.27 9.51
N PHE A 50 -2.57 -5.97 8.39
CA PHE A 50 -3.37 -7.15 8.06
C PHE A 50 -3.22 -8.29 9.08
N LEU A 51 -2.02 -8.49 9.64
CA LEU A 51 -1.81 -9.49 10.68
C LEU A 51 -2.40 -9.10 12.04
N SER A 52 -2.57 -7.81 12.30
CA SER A 52 -3.24 -7.32 13.51
C SER A 52 -4.76 -7.42 13.44
N GLN A 53 -5.32 -7.58 12.24
CA GLN A 53 -6.75 -7.71 12.01
C GLN A 53 -7.17 -9.18 11.93
N PRO A 54 -8.40 -9.53 12.35
CA PRO A 54 -8.92 -10.89 12.16
C PRO A 54 -9.10 -11.20 10.67
N ILE A 55 -8.93 -12.48 10.29
CA ILE A 55 -9.14 -12.95 8.91
C ILE A 55 -10.59 -12.73 8.47
N LEU A 56 -11.54 -12.84 9.40
CA LEU A 56 -12.93 -12.49 9.18
C LEU A 56 -13.14 -11.02 9.58
N VAL A 57 -13.29 -10.15 8.58
CA VAL A 57 -13.59 -8.74 8.80
C VAL A 57 -15.09 -8.55 8.96
N GLU A 58 -15.51 -8.10 10.14
CA GLU A 58 -16.89 -7.67 10.39
C GLU A 58 -17.07 -6.22 9.91
N ILE A 59 -18.07 -5.99 9.07
CA ILE A 59 -18.27 -4.69 8.42
C ILE A 59 -19.71 -4.23 8.62
N HIS A 60 -19.87 -2.96 9.03
CA HIS A 60 -21.17 -2.34 9.25
C HIS A 60 -21.48 -1.28 8.18
N ALA A 61 -22.75 -1.15 7.82
CA ALA A 61 -23.20 -0.16 6.86
C ALA A 61 -23.05 1.29 7.39
N PRO A 62 -22.84 2.29 6.50
CA PRO A 62 -22.75 2.20 5.04
C PRO A 62 -21.32 1.93 4.53
N ILE A 63 -21.17 0.94 3.64
CA ILE A 63 -19.89 0.60 2.99
C ILE A 63 -20.08 0.40 1.49
N ARG A 64 -19.01 0.62 0.71
CA ARG A 64 -18.96 0.29 -0.72
C ARG A 64 -18.05 -0.92 -0.91
N ILE A 65 -18.57 -1.98 -1.53
CA ILE A 65 -17.79 -3.20 -1.82
C ILE A 65 -17.35 -3.14 -3.29
N CYS A 66 -16.04 -3.18 -3.53
CA CYS A 66 -15.45 -3.28 -4.87
C CYS A 66 -14.87 -4.69 -5.05
N VAL A 67 -15.39 -5.46 -6.00
CA VAL A 67 -15.08 -6.90 -6.14
C VAL A 67 -13.81 -7.20 -6.96
N SER A 68 -13.33 -6.25 -7.75
CA SER A 68 -12.06 -6.39 -8.47
C SER A 68 -11.52 -5.03 -8.89
N VAL A 69 -10.21 -4.87 -8.79
CA VAL A 69 -9.45 -3.80 -9.42
C VAL A 69 -8.51 -4.49 -10.40
N VAL A 70 -8.80 -4.40 -11.70
CA VAL A 70 -7.81 -4.76 -12.71
C VAL A 70 -6.72 -3.69 -12.65
N ALA A 71 -5.46 -4.10 -12.55
CA ALA A 71 -4.33 -3.19 -12.69
C ALA A 71 -4.32 -2.63 -14.12
N ILE A 72 -5.08 -1.57 -14.36
CA ILE A 72 -4.96 -0.70 -15.54
C ILE A 72 -3.72 0.19 -15.39
N TYR A 73 -2.61 -0.40 -14.98
CA TYR A 73 -1.28 0.16 -15.14
C TYR A 73 -0.70 -0.57 -16.34
N GLN A 74 -0.92 0.04 -17.50
CA GLN A 74 -0.35 -0.26 -18.81
C GLN A 74 0.67 -1.42 -18.79
N LEU A 75 0.18 -2.65 -18.96
CA LEU A 75 0.97 -3.67 -19.63
C LEU A 75 1.13 -3.22 -21.08
N LYS A 76 2.03 -2.24 -21.29
CA LYS A 76 2.73 -2.10 -22.56
C LYS A 76 3.64 -3.32 -22.65
N TYR A 77 3.09 -4.43 -23.14
CA TYR A 77 3.91 -5.34 -23.92
C TYR A 77 4.36 -4.55 -25.15
N ALA A 78 5.60 -4.09 -25.11
CA ALA A 78 6.40 -3.65 -26.25
C ALA A 78 7.74 -4.37 -26.16
#